data_AF-A0A7C1DZ48-F1
#
_entry.id   AF-A0A7C1DZ48-F1
#
_cell.length_a   1.000
_cell.length_b   1.000
_cell.length_c   1.000
_cell.angle_alpha   90.00
_cell.angle_beta   90.00
_cell.angle_gamma   90.00
#
_symmetry.space_group_name_H-M   'P 1'
#
loop_
_entity.id
_entity.type
_entity.pdbx_description
1 polymer ?
#
loop_
_entity_poly.entity_id
_entity_poly.type
_entity_poly.pdbx_seq_one_letter_code
_entity_poly.pdbx_strand_id
1 'polypeptide(L)'
;MTDTGTIIEFKGPISYRIIERLLDKLRSAPEFLAMNKPTRKKVYGAFVESIDNIYKYAAGSGTGERNKNRPSLISVKKQDDRYLITAGNLIQNDDLEEFRFKLDRVRQLDRENLKTLYEDIINREPGEDDKGAGLGLVTIALKTEHKIKYSFTPVDSDHSFFEIQIIINE
;
A
#
# COMPACT_ATOMS: atom_id res chain seq x y z
N MET A 1 8.73 -5.27 -26.09
CA MET A 1 8.52 -4.51 -24.84
C MET A 1 7.06 -4.09 -24.88
N THR A 2 6.19 -4.77 -24.15
CA THR A 2 4.76 -4.43 -24.07
C THR A 2 4.63 -3.08 -23.40
N ASP A 3 3.92 -2.17 -24.07
CA ASP A 3 3.67 -0.81 -23.63
C ASP A 3 2.88 -0.84 -22.32
N THR A 4 3.59 -0.74 -21.19
CA THR A 4 2.96 -0.68 -19.87
C THR A 4 2.38 0.71 -19.69
N GLY A 5 1.06 0.85 -19.86
CA GLY A 5 0.35 2.11 -19.67
C GLY A 5 0.52 2.60 -18.23
N THR A 6 1.48 3.49 -18.00
CA THR A 6 1.80 4.00 -16.67
C THR A 6 0.83 5.13 -16.35
N ILE A 7 -0.08 4.87 -15.41
CA ILE A 7 -1.12 5.80 -14.96
C ILE A 7 -0.53 6.77 -13.92
N ILE A 8 0.16 6.19 -12.93
CA ILE A 8 0.85 6.91 -11.86
C ILE A 8 2.27 6.36 -11.76
N GLU A 9 3.24 7.27 -11.61
CA GLU A 9 4.58 6.95 -11.14
C GLU A 9 5.08 8.14 -10.34
N PHE A 10 5.50 7.90 -9.12
CA PHE A 10 6.04 8.90 -8.21
C PHE A 10 7.15 8.29 -7.36
N LYS A 11 8.27 9.00 -7.30
CA LYS A 11 9.41 8.70 -6.42
C LYS A 11 9.76 9.97 -5.66
N GLY A 12 9.88 9.85 -4.35
CA GLY A 12 10.24 10.97 -3.48
C GLY A 12 9.45 10.99 -2.17
N PRO A 13 9.62 12.04 -1.36
CA PRO A 13 8.91 12.18 -0.10
C PRO A 13 7.41 12.43 -0.32
N ILE A 14 6.59 11.76 0.49
CA ILE A 14 5.14 11.96 0.49
C ILE A 14 4.77 13.02 1.54
N SER A 15 4.05 14.05 1.09
CA SER A 15 3.42 15.06 1.94
C SER A 15 1.93 15.15 1.60
N TYR A 16 1.12 15.75 2.47
CA TYR A 16 -0.32 15.91 2.24
C TYR A 16 -0.66 16.52 0.86
N ARG A 17 0.06 17.57 0.45
CA ARG A 17 -0.10 18.18 -0.88
C ARG A 17 0.22 17.22 -2.03
N ILE A 18 1.22 16.35 -1.86
CA ILE A 18 1.57 15.34 -2.86
C ILE A 18 0.49 14.24 -2.90
N ILE A 19 -0.03 13.84 -1.75
CA ILE A 19 -1.14 12.86 -1.65
C ILE A 19 -2.34 13.35 -2.45
N GLU A 20 -2.83 14.57 -2.18
CA GLU A 20 -3.97 15.16 -2.90
C GLU A 20 -3.74 15.16 -4.41
N ARG A 21 -2.57 15.63 -4.84
CA ARG A 21 -2.20 15.66 -6.27
C ARG A 21 -2.19 14.26 -6.90
N LEU A 22 -1.71 13.25 -6.19
CA LEU A 22 -1.67 11.87 -6.67
C LEU A 22 -3.07 11.26 -6.76
N LEU A 23 -3.94 11.54 -5.79
CA LEU A 23 -5.34 11.10 -5.79
C LEU A 23 -6.11 11.71 -6.96
N ASP A 24 -5.93 13.02 -7.20
CA ASP A 24 -6.58 13.71 -8.32
C ASP A 24 -6.04 13.24 -9.66
N LYS A 25 -4.71 13.03 -9.77
CA LYS A 25 -4.10 12.46 -10.98
C LYS A 25 -4.67 11.08 -11.31
N LEU A 26 -4.83 10.20 -10.31
CA LEU A 26 -5.41 8.88 -10.55
C LEU A 26 -6.88 8.99 -10.99
N ARG A 27 -7.67 9.82 -10.31
CA ARG A 27 -9.10 10.01 -10.61
C ARG A 27 -9.36 10.59 -12.01
N SER A 28 -8.45 11.42 -12.50
CA SER A 28 -8.55 12.07 -13.81
C SER A 28 -7.91 11.30 -14.95
N ALA A 29 -7.17 10.22 -14.67
CA ALA A 29 -6.49 9.45 -15.70
C ALA A 29 -7.49 8.73 -16.63
N PRO A 30 -7.34 8.83 -17.96
CA PRO A 30 -8.23 8.18 -18.91
C PRO A 30 -8.34 6.66 -18.70
N GLU A 31 -7.23 5.99 -18.40
CA GLU A 31 -7.17 4.55 -18.15
C GLU A 31 -7.95 4.15 -16.88
N PHE A 32 -7.99 5.04 -15.89
CA PHE A 32 -8.77 4.85 -14.67
C PHE A 32 -10.27 5.10 -14.90
N LEU A 33 -10.60 6.11 -15.71
CA LEU A 33 -11.99 6.41 -16.07
C LEU A 33 -12.60 5.33 -16.98
N ALA A 34 -11.78 4.68 -17.82
CA ALA A 34 -12.18 3.58 -18.69
C ALA A 34 -12.48 2.27 -17.94
N MET A 35 -11.98 2.09 -16.72
CA MET A 35 -12.25 0.89 -15.90
C MET A 35 -13.74 0.72 -15.63
N ASN A 36 -14.19 -0.53 -15.59
CA ASN A 36 -15.52 -0.84 -15.05
C ASN A 36 -15.64 -0.41 -13.57
N LYS A 37 -16.87 -0.20 -13.10
CA LYS A 37 -17.14 0.36 -11.75
C LYS A 37 -16.56 -0.50 -10.61
N PRO A 38 -16.67 -1.84 -10.61
CA PRO A 38 -16.03 -2.70 -9.60
C PRO A 38 -14.50 -2.54 -9.55
N THR A 39 -13.83 -2.65 -10.68
CA THR A 39 -12.37 -2.59 -10.79
C THR A 39 -11.86 -1.21 -10.40
N ARG A 40 -12.53 -0.15 -10.85
CA ARG A 40 -12.21 1.23 -10.46
C ARG A 40 -12.25 1.44 -8.95
N LYS A 41 -13.26 0.88 -8.26
CA LYS A 41 -13.35 0.92 -6.78
C LYS A 41 -12.21 0.15 -6.11
N LYS A 42 -11.87 -1.04 -6.61
CA LYS A 42 -10.75 -1.85 -6.08
C LYS A 42 -9.42 -1.09 -6.24
N VAL A 43 -9.12 -0.58 -7.43
CA VAL A 43 -7.88 0.16 -7.75
C VAL A 43 -7.76 1.41 -6.89
N TYR A 44 -8.81 2.23 -6.83
CA TYR A 44 -8.79 3.45 -6.02
C TYR A 44 -8.59 3.15 -4.53
N GLY A 45 -9.32 2.16 -4.01
CA GLY A 45 -9.21 1.79 -2.59
C GLY A 45 -7.84 1.24 -2.23
N ALA A 46 -7.24 0.39 -3.07
CA ALA A 46 -5.89 -0.12 -2.85
C ALA A 46 -4.82 0.98 -2.97
N PHE A 47 -5.02 1.94 -3.88
CA PHE A 47 -4.12 3.09 -4.02
C PHE A 47 -4.15 4.01 -2.80
N VAL A 48 -5.34 4.36 -2.30
CA VAL A 48 -5.52 5.17 -1.08
C VAL A 48 -4.84 4.49 0.11
N GLU A 49 -5.08 3.19 0.29
CA GLU A 49 -4.48 2.43 1.38
C GLU A 49 -2.95 2.33 1.25
N SER A 50 -2.43 2.22 0.03
CA SER A 50 -0.99 2.22 -0.21
C SER A 50 -0.35 3.56 0.15
N ILE A 51 -1.02 4.67 -0.20
CA ILE A 51 -0.57 6.01 0.19
C ILE A 51 -0.59 6.17 1.71
N ASP A 52 -1.68 5.75 2.35
CA ASP A 52 -1.85 5.88 3.80
C ASP A 52 -0.81 5.05 4.55
N ASN A 53 -0.52 3.83 4.08
CA ASN A 53 0.58 3.02 4.61
C ASN A 53 1.93 3.73 4.44
N ILE A 54 2.26 4.24 3.25
CA ILE A 54 3.51 5.00 3.08
C ILE A 54 3.56 6.18 4.05
N TYR A 55 2.48 6.95 4.19
CA TYR A 55 2.45 8.12 5.06
C TYR A 55 2.62 7.75 6.55
N LYS A 56 1.91 6.72 7.02
CA LYS A 56 1.98 6.21 8.39
C LYS A 56 3.35 5.64 8.74
N TYR A 57 3.95 4.85 7.86
CA TYR A 57 5.23 4.17 8.12
C TYR A 57 6.45 5.00 7.73
N ALA A 58 6.32 6.02 6.87
CA ALA A 58 7.39 7.00 6.65
C ALA A 58 7.66 7.82 7.93
N ALA A 59 6.64 8.03 8.76
CA ALA A 59 6.76 8.54 10.11
C ALA A 59 7.19 7.41 11.06
N GLY A 60 8.48 7.05 11.05
CA GLY A 60 9.03 6.16 12.09
C GLY A 60 8.63 6.63 13.49
N SER A 61 8.57 5.70 14.45
CA SER A 61 8.03 5.82 15.82
C SER A 61 8.48 7.01 16.69
N GLY A 62 9.34 7.91 16.18
CA GLY A 62 9.70 9.17 16.80
C GLY A 62 8.91 10.35 16.23
N THR A 63 8.33 11.15 17.10
CA THR A 63 7.59 12.41 16.87
C THR A 63 8.44 13.57 16.30
N GLY A 64 9.48 13.27 15.51
CA GLY A 64 10.43 14.24 15.00
C GLY A 64 10.26 14.58 13.51
N GLU A 65 10.50 15.84 13.17
CA GLU A 65 10.52 16.40 11.80
C GLU A 65 11.51 15.73 10.82
N ARG A 66 12.34 14.77 11.28
CA ARG A 66 13.34 14.04 10.46
C ARG A 66 12.74 13.06 9.44
N ASN A 67 11.43 12.82 9.50
CA ASN A 67 10.73 11.81 8.68
C ASN A 67 10.18 12.33 7.34
N LYS A 68 10.13 13.65 7.11
CA LYS A 68 9.46 14.25 5.94
C LYS A 68 10.22 14.08 4.60
N ASN A 69 11.45 13.57 4.62
CA ASN A 69 12.32 13.44 3.43
C ASN A 69 12.70 12.01 3.05
N ARG A 70 12.04 10.99 3.64
CA ARG A 70 12.37 9.60 3.31
C ARG A 70 11.88 9.24 1.90
N PRO A 71 12.74 8.67 1.04
CA PRO A 71 12.35 8.26 -0.30
C PRO A 71 11.23 7.21 -0.22
N SER A 72 10.16 7.46 -0.96
CA SER A 72 9.06 6.53 -1.15
C SER A 72 8.79 6.35 -2.64
N LEU A 73 8.15 5.25 -2.98
CA LEU A 73 7.72 4.92 -4.33
C LEU A 73 6.22 4.65 -4.30
N ILE A 74 5.50 5.17 -5.28
CA ILE A 74 4.18 4.66 -5.62
C ILE A 74 3.95 4.71 -7.12
N SER A 75 3.40 3.65 -7.68
CA SER A 75 3.03 3.56 -9.10
C SER A 75 1.75 2.77 -9.31
N VAL A 76 1.05 3.11 -10.39
CA VAL A 76 -0.12 2.40 -10.90
C VAL A 76 0.11 2.20 -12.40
N LYS A 77 0.12 0.96 -12.85
CA LYS A 77 0.35 0.58 -14.25
C LYS A 77 -0.76 -0.32 -14.74
N LYS A 78 -1.21 -0.15 -15.98
CA LYS A 78 -2.02 -1.13 -16.70
C LYS A 78 -1.09 -2.11 -17.41
N GLN A 79 -1.37 -3.41 -17.25
CA GLN A 79 -0.68 -4.51 -17.91
C GLN A 79 -1.73 -5.51 -18.40
N ASP A 80 -1.98 -5.52 -19.71
CA ASP A 80 -3.05 -6.32 -20.31
C ASP A 80 -4.40 -6.07 -19.59
N ASP A 81 -5.08 -7.13 -19.15
CA ASP A 81 -6.35 -7.08 -18.42
C ASP A 81 -6.16 -6.93 -16.89
N ARG A 82 -5.06 -6.30 -16.47
CA ARG A 82 -4.70 -6.18 -15.05
C ARG A 82 -4.12 -4.80 -14.72
N TYR A 83 -4.32 -4.42 -13.47
CA TYR A 83 -3.77 -3.21 -12.88
C TYR A 83 -2.79 -3.58 -11.77
N LEU A 84 -1.60 -3.00 -11.87
CA LEU A 84 -0.50 -3.21 -10.95
C LEU A 84 -0.28 -1.96 -10.12
N ILE A 85 -0.46 -2.07 -8.81
CA ILE A 85 -0.10 -1.02 -7.86
C ILE A 85 1.17 -1.47 -7.15
N THR A 86 2.21 -0.65 -7.21
CA THR A 86 3.46 -0.88 -6.46
C THR A 86 3.68 0.29 -5.53
N ALA A 87 3.95 0.01 -4.26
CA ALA A 87 4.18 1.01 -3.22
C ALA A 87 5.36 0.59 -2.35
N GLY A 88 6.14 1.54 -1.87
CA GLY A 88 7.28 1.23 -1.02
C GLY A 88 7.86 2.44 -0.29
N ASN A 89 8.49 2.18 0.84
CA ASN A 89 9.11 3.18 1.71
C ASN A 89 10.26 2.53 2.51
N LEU A 90 11.13 3.38 3.05
CA LEU A 90 12.12 2.93 4.04
C LEU A 90 11.43 2.53 5.35
N ILE A 91 11.90 1.43 5.94
CA ILE A 91 11.55 0.92 7.26
C ILE A 91 12.84 0.71 8.07
N GLN A 92 12.75 0.88 9.40
CA GLN A 92 13.88 0.56 10.28
C GLN A 92 14.07 -0.96 10.35
N ASN A 93 15.33 -1.40 10.41
CA ASN A 93 15.65 -2.81 10.47
C ASN A 93 15.05 -3.50 11.72
N ASP A 94 14.91 -2.75 12.83
CA ASP A 94 14.30 -3.22 14.08
C ASP A 94 12.81 -3.55 13.94
N ASP A 95 12.08 -2.85 13.05
CA ASP A 95 10.65 -3.07 12.82
C ASP A 95 10.38 -4.20 11.80
N LEU A 96 11.42 -4.72 11.12
CA LEU A 96 11.27 -5.63 9.99
C LEU A 96 10.59 -6.94 10.36
N GLU A 97 10.99 -7.56 11.48
CA GLU A 97 10.48 -8.87 11.86
C GLU A 97 9.01 -8.82 12.23
N GLU A 98 8.61 -7.80 13.00
CA GLU A 98 7.22 -7.57 13.36
C GLU A 98 6.37 -7.30 12.12
N PHE A 99 6.87 -6.46 11.20
CA PHE A 99 6.15 -6.12 9.99
C PHE A 99 6.03 -7.31 9.02
N ARG A 100 7.09 -8.11 8.88
CA ARG A 100 7.07 -9.38 8.13
C ARG A 100 6.06 -10.36 8.72
N PHE A 101 6.02 -10.53 10.04
CA PHE A 101 5.07 -11.39 10.72
C PHE A 101 3.61 -10.98 10.42
N LYS A 102 3.32 -9.67 10.48
CA LYS A 102 1.99 -9.13 10.13
C LYS A 102 1.61 -9.42 8.66
N LEU A 103 2.53 -9.20 7.72
CA LEU A 103 2.30 -9.46 6.29
C LEU A 103 2.08 -10.95 6.01
N ASP A 104 2.89 -11.83 6.62
CA ASP A 104 2.77 -13.27 6.43
C ASP A 104 1.48 -13.83 7.01
N ARG A 105 1.04 -13.32 8.18
CA ARG A 105 -0.27 -13.66 8.73
C ARG A 105 -1.39 -13.34 7.74
N VAL A 106 -1.45 -12.11 7.22
CA VAL A 106 -2.48 -11.70 6.26
C VAL A 106 -2.43 -12.54 4.98
N ARG A 107 -1.23 -12.85 4.48
CA ARG A 107 -1.02 -13.65 3.26
C ARG A 107 -1.49 -15.12 3.40
N GLN A 108 -1.52 -15.67 4.61
CA GLN A 108 -1.91 -17.05 4.88
C GLN A 108 -3.42 -17.23 5.06
N LEU A 109 -4.16 -16.16 5.36
CA LEU A 109 -5.61 -16.23 5.56
C LEU A 109 -6.34 -16.38 4.22
N ASP A 110 -7.39 -17.20 4.21
CA ASP A 110 -8.36 -17.22 3.12
C ASP A 110 -9.30 -16.01 3.19
N ARG A 111 -10.17 -15.88 2.19
CA ARG A 111 -11.08 -14.76 2.06
C ARG A 111 -12.07 -14.64 3.22
N GLU A 112 -12.52 -15.76 3.78
CA GLU A 112 -13.48 -15.78 4.89
C GLU A 112 -12.79 -15.29 6.17
N ASN A 113 -11.62 -15.84 6.47
CA ASN A 113 -10.79 -15.45 7.61
C ASN A 113 -10.30 -14.01 7.51
N LEU A 114 -9.99 -13.51 6.31
CA LEU A 114 -9.69 -12.09 6.09
C LEU A 114 -10.89 -11.19 6.40
N LYS A 115 -12.11 -11.63 6.11
CA LYS A 115 -13.34 -10.88 6.41
C LYS A 115 -13.61 -10.86 7.92
N THR A 116 -13.46 -11.99 8.60
CA THR A 116 -13.55 -12.07 10.06
C THR A 116 -12.51 -11.16 10.71
N LEU A 117 -11.25 -11.22 10.27
CA LEU A 117 -10.20 -10.34 10.78
C LEU A 117 -10.50 -8.86 10.54
N TYR A 118 -11.06 -8.50 9.38
CA TYR A 118 -11.49 -7.14 9.08
C TYR A 118 -12.60 -6.67 10.03
N GLU A 119 -13.62 -7.50 10.27
CA GLU A 119 -14.72 -7.21 11.20
C GLU A 119 -14.20 -7.07 12.64
N ASP A 120 -13.30 -7.96 13.08
CA ASP A 120 -12.67 -7.90 14.39
C ASP A 120 -11.88 -6.60 14.60
N ILE A 121 -11.11 -6.16 13.59
CA ILE A 121 -10.33 -4.92 13.68
C ILE A 121 -11.24 -3.70 13.77
N ILE A 122 -12.37 -3.68 13.04
CA ILE A 122 -13.30 -2.53 13.05
C ILE A 122 -14.15 -2.47 14.31
N ASN A 123 -14.47 -3.63 14.90
CA ASN A 123 -15.29 -3.71 16.10
C ASN A 123 -14.48 -3.55 17.40
N ARG A 124 -13.14 -3.53 17.32
CA ARG A 124 -12.28 -3.21 18.47
C ARG A 124 -12.30 -1.71 18.74
N GLU A 125 -12.34 -1.34 20.02
CA GLU A 125 -12.07 0.04 20.42
C GLU A 125 -10.62 0.38 20.04
N PRO A 126 -10.36 1.50 19.35
CA PRO A 126 -9.00 1.89 18.97
C PRO A 126 -8.16 2.10 20.23
N GLY A 127 -7.15 1.25 20.44
CA GLY A 127 -6.18 1.42 21.51
C GLY A 127 -5.13 2.49 21.15
N GLU A 128 -4.45 3.05 22.16
CA GLU A 128 -3.40 4.07 21.92
C GLU A 128 -2.21 3.55 21.09
N ASP A 129 -2.00 2.24 21.05
CA ASP A 129 -0.99 1.56 20.21
C ASP A 129 -1.52 1.05 18.86
N ASP A 130 -2.80 1.27 18.54
CA ASP A 130 -3.38 0.93 17.25
C ASP A 130 -2.92 1.92 16.17
N LYS A 131 -1.65 1.81 15.76
CA LYS A 131 -1.13 2.40 14.51
C LYS A 131 -1.74 1.72 13.27
N GLY A 132 -3.08 1.61 13.21
CA GLY A 132 -3.81 0.97 12.12
C GLY A 132 -3.44 -0.50 11.95
N ALA A 133 -3.66 -1.31 13.00
CA ALA A 133 -3.28 -2.72 13.22
C ALA A 133 -3.56 -3.70 12.05
N GLY A 134 -2.91 -3.50 10.91
CA GLY A 134 -3.07 -4.34 9.73
C GLY A 134 -4.37 -4.11 8.93
N LEU A 135 -5.24 -3.16 9.32
CA LEU A 135 -6.50 -2.90 8.60
C LEU A 135 -6.26 -2.65 7.12
N GLY A 136 -5.20 -1.90 6.81
CA GLY A 136 -4.83 -1.61 5.42
C GLY A 136 -4.38 -2.83 4.64
N LEU A 137 -3.52 -3.65 5.24
CA LEU A 137 -3.05 -4.90 4.64
C LEU A 137 -4.21 -5.88 4.43
N VAL A 138 -5.11 -6.00 5.40
CA VAL A 138 -6.31 -6.85 5.31
C VAL A 138 -7.26 -6.31 4.23
N THR A 139 -7.46 -4.99 4.17
CA THR A 139 -8.29 -4.34 3.15
C THR A 139 -7.73 -4.56 1.75
N ILE A 140 -6.41 -4.46 1.58
CA ILE A 140 -5.72 -4.76 0.32
C ILE A 140 -5.92 -6.24 -0.02
N ALA A 141 -5.69 -7.16 0.94
CA ALA A 141 -5.83 -8.60 0.75
C ALA A 141 -7.25 -9.00 0.31
N LEU A 142 -8.29 -8.38 0.88
CA LEU A 142 -9.70 -8.63 0.50
C LEU A 142 -10.04 -8.16 -0.92
N LYS A 143 -9.31 -7.15 -1.43
CA LYS A 143 -9.54 -6.51 -2.73
C LYS A 143 -8.73 -7.12 -3.87
N THR A 144 -7.67 -7.86 -3.57
CA THR A 144 -6.86 -8.58 -4.57
C THR A 144 -7.32 -10.02 -4.72
N GLU A 145 -7.17 -10.56 -5.93
CA GLU A 145 -7.42 -11.97 -6.24
C GLU A 145 -6.14 -12.81 -6.17
N HIS A 146 -5.00 -12.14 -5.96
CA HIS A 146 -3.68 -12.77 -5.84
C HIS A 146 -3.14 -12.59 -4.44
N LYS A 147 -2.25 -13.50 -4.02
CA LYS A 147 -1.49 -13.29 -2.79
C LYS A 147 -0.67 -12.01 -2.91
N ILE A 148 -0.71 -11.19 -1.87
CA ILE A 148 0.11 -9.98 -1.76
C ILE A 148 1.57 -10.37 -1.98
N LYS A 149 2.23 -9.70 -2.93
CA LYS A 149 3.67 -9.83 -3.14
C LYS A 149 4.34 -8.69 -2.41
N TYR A 150 5.39 -8.98 -1.66
CA TYR A 150 6.17 -7.96 -0.98
C TYR A 150 7.65 -8.37 -0.92
N SER A 151 8.52 -7.41 -0.71
CA SER A 151 9.95 -7.64 -0.50
C SER A 151 10.55 -6.61 0.46
N PHE A 152 11.69 -6.97 1.04
CA PHE A 152 12.54 -6.08 1.82
C PHE A 152 13.94 -6.12 1.21
N THR A 153 14.45 -4.96 0.80
CA THR A 153 15.79 -4.82 0.25
C THR A 153 16.66 -4.03 1.23
N PRO A 154 17.73 -4.60 1.80
CA PRO A 154 18.64 -3.86 2.68
C PRO A 154 19.19 -2.61 1.97
N VAL A 155 19.18 -1.47 2.66
CA VAL A 155 19.71 -0.19 2.14
C VAL A 155 20.98 0.21 2.88
N ASP A 156 20.95 0.16 4.21
CA ASP A 156 22.09 0.45 5.08
C ASP A 156 22.00 -0.36 6.40
N SER A 157 22.84 -0.03 7.39
CA SER A 157 22.86 -0.72 8.68
C SER A 157 21.55 -0.61 9.46
N ASP A 158 20.79 0.46 9.23
CA ASP A 158 19.66 0.84 10.06
C ASP A 158 18.33 0.69 9.31
N HIS A 159 18.37 0.64 7.97
CA HIS A 159 17.18 0.65 7.13
C HIS A 159 17.17 -0.41 6.03
N SER A 160 15.95 -0.82 5.72
CA SER A 160 15.61 -1.60 4.53
C SER A 160 14.51 -0.87 3.75
N PHE A 161 14.45 -1.09 2.45
CA PHE A 161 13.37 -0.62 1.60
C PHE A 161 12.29 -1.70 1.51
N PHE A 162 11.12 -1.41 2.04
CA PHE A 162 9.93 -2.24 1.88
C PHE A 162 9.25 -1.91 0.55
N GLU A 163 8.84 -2.94 -0.19
CA GLU A 163 8.01 -2.81 -1.37
C GLU A 163 6.86 -3.81 -1.33
N ILE A 164 5.65 -3.37 -1.66
CA ILE A 164 4.45 -4.18 -1.85
C ILE A 164 3.92 -4.00 -3.27
N GLN A 165 3.50 -5.11 -3.86
CA GLN A 165 2.89 -5.19 -5.17
C GLN A 165 1.51 -5.84 -5.09
N ILE A 166 0.52 -5.11 -5.59
CA ILE A 166 -0.90 -5.47 -5.57
C ILE A 166 -1.36 -5.60 -7.01
N ILE A 167 -1.98 -6.74 -7.33
CA ILE A 167 -2.52 -7.04 -8.65
C ILE A 167 -4.04 -7.05 -8.56
N ILE A 168 -4.70 -6.31 -9.44
CA ILE A 168 -6.16 -6.25 -9.57
C ILE A 168 -6.51 -6.59 -11.01
N ASN A 169 -7.31 -7.63 -11.21
CA ASN A 169 -7.78 -8.00 -12.54
C ASN A 169 -8.94 -7.07 -12.96
N GLU A 170 -9.03 -6.80 -14.26
CA GLU A 170 -10.11 -5.99 -14.85
C GLU A 170 -11.48 -6.66 -14.75
#